data_AF-A0A133QMB2-F1
#
_entry.id   AF-A0A133QMB2-F1
#
_cell.length_a   1.000
_cell.length_b   1.000
_cell.length_c   1.000
_cell.angle_alpha   90.00
_cell.angle_beta   90.00
_cell.angle_gamma   90.00
#
_symmetry.space_group_name_H-M   'P 1'
#
loop_
_entity.id
_entity.type
_entity.pdbx_description
1 polymer ?
#
loop_
_entity_poly.entity_id
_entity_poly.type
_entity_poly.pdbx_seq_one_letter_code
_entity_poly.pdbx_strand_id
1 'polypeptide(L)'
;MVLDLCTRAIPPTDFEVIYSDTGYELPPSLALYKDVEAYYKKKFPSLCFLTARNHESVLNYWDKIGTPSDNHRWCCSVMKTAPLYRMLMSGTDKRQKFLAFEGVRAEESVSRSEYNRIGKGVKHKFVINARPILNWNTTEVFLYLFEHDLHINSAYRVGKPRVGCLLCPFGSPWDDMIVNNCYSSNLKPFLDRIESNAISRKIPNKKEYIAERKWKLRGSGKFSETKTSVSFSSSSNKWQTIVKSAEKELFTWFPVLGKYSIKEKQESIIGELEFKHEIYHFEIRFGKDKNDFTFTLYDNNNIQLRYYLRRIINKTAYCINCEACELECPTGALSVYPKVGIDKDKCVHCLKCLEYHNVGCIVADSMIKPTTINLSNMKISKYGTFGIHQEWVDQYLTDTDSFWEDNFLGVKQVPSFKAWLKDAEIIDEKSKLTPFGELCVEINRENPTLLWELIHINLAYNSPLMGWFSSSVGFNTEIGRKDLDKLALDYFQQTFKETTITYAVQALVQTFKYSPIGEDLRQFVSQDTKGISFQRIPYNDLSPEAVAYSLYKYAEQKGIKMLRVFDLYRPEEICGVYREFGISKAELQKKLRFLSSDKNRVLVAELSMGLDHITLRDDLDQLAVIKSLLK
;
A
#
# COMPACT_ATOMS: atom_id res chain seq x y z
N MET A 1 4.45 32.46 -23.96
CA MET A 1 4.33 33.45 -22.88
C MET A 1 5.39 33.29 -21.79
N VAL A 2 5.38 32.25 -20.93
CA VAL A 2 6.36 32.15 -19.82
C VAL A 2 7.81 32.24 -20.31
N LEU A 3 8.15 31.55 -21.39
CA LEU A 3 9.46 31.67 -22.03
C LEU A 3 9.81 33.11 -22.42
N ASP A 4 8.87 33.83 -23.03
CA ASP A 4 9.06 35.24 -23.40
C ASP A 4 9.34 36.10 -22.16
N LEU A 5 8.56 35.93 -21.10
CA LEU A 5 8.78 36.62 -19.82
C LEU A 5 10.17 36.30 -19.23
N CYS A 6 10.59 35.03 -19.25
CA CYS A 6 11.92 34.63 -18.81
C CYS A 6 13.00 35.32 -19.64
N THR A 7 12.90 35.34 -20.97
CA THR A 7 13.91 36.00 -21.84
C THR A 7 13.99 37.51 -21.64
N ARG A 8 12.92 38.15 -21.13
CA ARG A 8 12.91 39.58 -20.81
C ARG A 8 13.48 39.89 -19.43
N ALA A 9 13.40 38.95 -18.50
CA ALA A 9 13.77 39.15 -17.10
C ALA A 9 15.11 38.50 -16.70
N ILE A 10 15.55 37.48 -17.43
CA ILE A 10 16.70 36.65 -17.10
C ILE A 10 17.64 36.59 -18.32
N PRO A 11 18.96 36.76 -18.15
CA PRO A 11 19.92 36.58 -19.23
C PRO A 11 19.78 35.20 -19.89
N PRO A 12 19.81 35.10 -21.24
CA PRO A 12 19.64 33.82 -21.94
C PRO A 12 20.71 32.76 -21.63
N THR A 13 21.83 33.15 -21.00
CA THR A 13 22.89 32.25 -20.53
C THR A 13 22.59 31.58 -19.20
N ASP A 14 21.63 32.09 -18.44
CA ASP A 14 21.40 31.73 -17.04
C ASP A 14 20.23 30.74 -16.87
N PHE A 15 19.56 30.38 -17.98
CA PHE A 15 18.49 29.39 -17.97
C PHE A 15 18.43 28.59 -19.27
N GLU A 16 17.78 27.43 -19.19
CA GLU A 16 17.59 26.51 -20.31
C GLU A 16 16.11 26.28 -20.58
N VAL A 17 15.77 26.03 -21.84
CA VAL A 17 14.43 25.65 -22.25
C VAL A 17 14.40 24.15 -22.51
N ILE A 18 13.61 23.42 -21.72
CA ILE A 18 13.54 21.97 -21.82
C ILE A 18 12.15 21.53 -22.29
N TYR A 19 12.10 20.81 -23.40
CA TYR A 19 10.91 20.10 -23.85
C TYR A 19 10.97 18.63 -23.44
N SER A 20 9.93 18.13 -22.78
CA SER A 20 9.81 16.71 -22.43
C SER A 20 8.98 16.01 -23.50
N ASP A 21 9.63 15.33 -24.43
CA ASP A 21 8.97 14.52 -25.45
C ASP A 21 8.58 13.17 -24.88
N THR A 22 7.29 13.02 -24.58
CA THR A 22 6.75 11.81 -23.95
C THR A 22 6.40 10.72 -24.96
N GLY A 23 6.48 10.99 -26.27
CA GLY A 23 5.92 10.14 -27.32
C GLY A 23 4.39 10.20 -27.44
N TYR A 24 3.69 10.92 -26.58
CA TYR A 24 2.25 11.20 -26.69
C TYR A 24 1.93 12.56 -27.31
N GLU A 25 2.93 13.28 -27.80
CA GLU A 25 2.75 14.67 -28.21
C GLU A 25 1.84 14.78 -29.44
N LEU A 26 0.96 15.79 -29.40
CA LEU A 26 0.22 16.21 -30.59
C LEU A 26 1.21 16.74 -31.65
N PRO A 27 1.04 16.44 -32.95
CA PRO A 27 1.94 16.96 -33.98
C PRO A 27 2.10 18.49 -33.95
N PRO A 28 1.04 19.29 -33.72
CA PRO A 28 1.17 20.72 -33.50
C PRO A 28 2.07 21.15 -32.33
N SER A 29 2.19 20.34 -31.27
CA SER A 29 3.09 20.65 -30.14
C SER A 29 4.55 20.52 -30.53
N LEU A 30 4.89 19.48 -31.29
CA LEU A 30 6.24 19.27 -31.81
C LEU A 30 6.62 20.34 -32.84
N ALA A 31 5.67 20.71 -33.71
CA ALA A 31 5.85 21.81 -34.65
C ALA A 31 6.09 23.14 -33.92
N LEU A 32 5.21 23.48 -32.96
CA LEU A 32 5.35 24.70 -32.17
C LEU A 32 6.68 24.78 -31.44
N TYR A 33 7.17 23.67 -30.87
CA TYR A 33 8.46 23.67 -30.19
C TYR A 33 9.61 24.04 -31.14
N LYS A 34 9.62 23.49 -32.37
CA LYS A 34 10.62 23.84 -33.40
C LYS A 34 10.51 25.30 -33.84
N ASP A 35 9.29 25.79 -34.03
CA ASP A 35 9.05 27.19 -34.44
C ASP A 35 9.53 28.17 -33.35
N VAL A 36 9.21 27.86 -32.09
CA VAL A 36 9.68 28.62 -30.91
C VAL A 36 11.20 28.56 -30.80
N GLU A 37 11.81 27.39 -30.93
CA GLU A 37 13.26 27.24 -30.89
C GLU A 37 13.93 28.09 -31.98
N ALA A 38 13.47 28.02 -33.23
CA ALA A 38 14.00 28.81 -34.33
C ALA A 38 13.84 30.32 -34.08
N TYR A 39 12.67 30.75 -33.61
CA TYR A 39 12.37 32.15 -33.28
C TYR A 39 13.32 32.70 -32.21
N TYR A 40 13.47 31.99 -31.08
CA TYR A 40 14.29 32.47 -29.97
C TYR A 40 15.78 32.30 -30.23
N LYS A 41 16.25 31.28 -30.96
CA LYS A 41 17.67 31.17 -31.34
C LYS A 41 18.12 32.30 -32.26
N LYS A 42 17.23 32.79 -33.14
CA LYS A 42 17.51 33.97 -33.97
C LYS A 42 17.72 35.23 -33.12
N LYS A 43 16.96 35.37 -32.02
CA LYS A 43 17.01 36.54 -31.13
C LYS A 43 18.10 36.42 -30.05
N PHE A 44 18.33 35.21 -29.56
CA PHE A 44 19.24 34.89 -28.46
C PHE A 44 20.03 33.62 -28.82
N PRO A 45 21.13 33.73 -29.57
CA PRO A 45 21.92 32.58 -30.01
C PRO A 45 22.51 31.74 -28.88
N SER A 46 22.70 32.33 -27.69
CA SER A 46 23.20 31.65 -26.50
C SER A 46 22.14 30.88 -25.70
N LEU A 47 20.84 31.03 -26.04
CA LEU A 47 19.76 30.35 -25.31
C LEU A 47 19.76 28.86 -25.64
N CYS A 48 19.93 28.03 -24.60
CA CYS A 48 19.97 26.58 -24.74
C CYS A 48 18.56 25.98 -24.82
N PHE A 49 18.33 25.17 -25.84
CA PHE A 49 17.12 24.37 -26.03
C PHE A 49 17.47 22.88 -25.96
N LEU A 50 16.80 22.15 -25.09
CA LEU A 50 17.05 20.73 -24.84
C LEU A 50 15.76 19.94 -24.98
N THR A 51 15.86 18.72 -25.49
CA THR A 51 14.73 17.78 -25.55
C THR A 51 15.04 16.57 -24.68
N ALA A 52 14.28 16.40 -23.60
CA ALA A 52 14.31 15.20 -22.79
C ALA A 52 13.39 14.14 -23.41
N ARG A 53 13.93 12.94 -23.66
CA ARG A 53 13.18 11.78 -24.16
C ARG A 53 13.62 10.54 -23.38
N ASN A 54 12.68 9.62 -23.18
CA ASN A 54 13.03 8.29 -22.68
C ASN A 54 13.87 7.51 -23.73
N HIS A 55 14.74 6.61 -23.29
CA HIS A 55 15.53 5.76 -24.20
C HIS A 55 14.64 4.84 -25.07
N GLU A 56 13.43 4.55 -24.62
CA GLU A 56 12.47 3.67 -25.28
C GLU A 56 11.20 4.38 -25.73
N SER A 57 10.56 3.83 -26.76
CA SER A 57 9.31 4.38 -27.26
C SER A 57 8.16 4.10 -26.31
N VAL A 58 7.19 5.03 -26.27
CA VAL A 58 5.97 4.86 -25.49
C VAL A 58 5.22 3.58 -25.85
N LEU A 59 5.17 3.22 -27.13
CA LEU A 59 4.46 2.04 -27.61
C LEU A 59 5.12 0.74 -27.11
N ASN A 60 6.45 0.69 -27.05
CA ASN A 60 7.15 -0.46 -26.46
C ASN A 60 6.80 -0.62 -24.96
N TYR A 61 6.68 0.50 -24.23
CA TYR A 61 6.23 0.45 -22.84
C TYR A 61 4.75 0.08 -22.69
N TRP A 62 3.89 0.42 -23.65
CA TRP A 62 2.53 -0.13 -23.67
C TRP A 62 2.53 -1.65 -23.78
N ASP A 63 3.39 -2.19 -24.64
CA ASP A 63 3.47 -3.63 -24.88
C ASP A 63 4.03 -4.35 -23.64
N LYS A 64 4.95 -3.73 -22.89
CA LYS A 64 5.56 -4.30 -21.69
C LYS A 64 4.81 -4.05 -20.37
N ILE A 65 4.18 -2.88 -20.19
CA ILE A 65 3.55 -2.45 -18.92
C ILE A 65 2.02 -2.53 -19.00
N GLY A 66 1.46 -2.52 -20.21
CA GLY A 66 0.03 -2.38 -20.46
C GLY A 66 -0.42 -0.92 -20.56
N THR A 67 -1.70 -0.74 -20.93
CA THR A 67 -2.30 0.58 -21.10
C THR A 67 -2.28 1.39 -19.80
N PRO A 68 -1.91 2.69 -19.82
CA PRO A 68 -2.10 3.58 -18.68
C PRO A 68 -3.56 3.62 -18.24
N SER A 69 -3.78 3.73 -16.93
CA SER A 69 -5.11 3.64 -16.35
C SER A 69 -5.34 4.69 -15.28
N ASP A 70 -6.57 4.79 -14.76
CA ASP A 70 -6.90 5.77 -13.72
C ASP A 70 -6.06 5.55 -12.44
N ASN A 71 -5.73 4.29 -12.18
CA ASN A 71 -4.97 3.86 -11.00
C ASN A 71 -3.48 3.61 -11.30
N HIS A 72 -3.09 3.40 -12.57
CA HIS A 72 -1.71 3.11 -12.97
C HIS A 72 -1.22 4.14 -13.99
N ARG A 73 -0.81 5.30 -13.49
CA ARG A 73 -0.33 6.45 -14.30
C ARG A 73 1.16 6.37 -14.62
N TRP A 74 1.63 5.18 -15.00
CA TRP A 74 3.04 4.91 -15.21
C TRP A 74 3.67 5.86 -16.24
N CYS A 75 2.91 6.33 -17.23
CA CYS A 75 3.39 7.23 -18.27
C CYS A 75 3.92 8.57 -17.74
N CYS A 76 3.33 9.13 -16.67
CA CYS A 76 3.83 10.36 -16.07
C CYS A 76 5.21 10.18 -15.43
N SER A 77 5.44 9.03 -14.79
CA SER A 77 6.71 8.75 -14.14
C SER A 77 7.77 8.32 -15.14
N VAL A 78 7.43 7.38 -16.05
CA VAL A 78 8.37 6.76 -17.00
C VAL A 78 8.65 7.64 -18.22
N MET A 79 7.62 8.25 -18.82
CA MET A 79 7.79 8.99 -20.09
C MET A 79 8.07 10.47 -19.91
N LYS A 80 7.74 11.04 -18.74
CA LYS A 80 7.85 12.49 -18.50
C LYS A 80 8.87 12.81 -17.42
N THR A 81 8.69 12.26 -16.23
CA THR A 81 9.46 12.65 -15.05
C THR A 81 10.88 12.07 -15.07
N ALA A 82 11.01 10.76 -15.30
CA ALA A 82 12.29 10.06 -15.39
C ALA A 82 13.24 10.69 -16.43
N PRO A 83 12.88 10.83 -17.72
CA PRO A 83 13.81 11.35 -18.72
C PRO A 83 14.22 12.80 -18.45
N LEU A 84 13.28 13.65 -18.01
CA LEU A 84 13.56 15.05 -17.70
C LEU A 84 14.64 15.19 -16.61
N TYR A 85 14.43 14.54 -15.47
CA TYR A 85 15.35 14.70 -14.35
C TYR A 85 16.63 13.90 -14.50
N ARG A 86 16.64 12.80 -15.26
CA ARG A 86 17.90 12.12 -15.61
C ARG A 86 18.79 13.01 -16.47
N MET A 87 18.21 13.71 -17.45
CA MET A 87 18.94 14.67 -18.26
C MET A 87 19.52 15.81 -17.40
N LEU A 88 18.69 16.41 -16.54
CA LEU A 88 19.11 17.51 -15.64
C LEU A 88 20.15 17.09 -14.60
N MET A 89 20.07 15.86 -14.09
CA MET A 89 21.01 15.33 -13.11
C MET A 89 22.28 14.75 -13.74
N SER A 90 22.35 14.66 -15.07
CA SER A 90 23.53 14.16 -15.76
C SER A 90 24.66 15.17 -15.61
N GLY A 91 25.79 14.75 -15.03
CA GLY A 91 26.96 15.62 -14.84
C GLY A 91 26.81 16.67 -13.74
N THR A 92 25.75 16.66 -12.92
CA THR A 92 25.55 17.59 -11.80
C THR A 92 25.66 16.88 -10.45
N ASP A 93 25.97 17.63 -9.38
CA ASP A 93 25.86 17.12 -8.01
C ASP A 93 24.39 16.74 -7.74
N LYS A 94 24.14 15.55 -7.18
CA LYS A 94 22.78 15.09 -6.83
C LYS A 94 22.11 15.96 -5.75
N ARG A 95 22.86 16.85 -5.08
CA ARG A 95 22.34 17.89 -4.17
C ARG A 95 21.88 19.16 -4.89
N GLN A 96 22.17 19.27 -6.20
CA GLN A 96 21.75 20.40 -7.03
C GLN A 96 20.24 20.58 -6.94
N LYS A 97 19.81 21.82 -6.75
CA LYS A 97 18.41 22.21 -6.81
C LYS A 97 18.13 22.89 -8.14
N PHE A 98 16.96 22.63 -8.69
CA PHE A 98 16.51 23.22 -9.95
C PHE A 98 15.37 24.20 -9.69
N LEU A 99 15.45 25.39 -10.29
CA LEU A 99 14.35 26.34 -10.34
C LEU A 99 13.59 26.13 -11.66
N ALA A 100 12.36 25.63 -11.59
CA ALA A 100 11.51 25.39 -12.74
C ALA A 100 10.46 26.49 -12.87
N PHE A 101 10.46 27.21 -14.00
CA PHE A 101 9.41 28.16 -14.35
C PHE A 101 8.23 27.43 -15.01
N GLU A 102 7.07 27.44 -14.37
CA GLU A 102 5.88 26.71 -14.82
C GLU A 102 4.78 27.66 -15.30
N GLY A 103 4.08 27.25 -16.36
CA GLY A 103 2.87 27.95 -16.84
C GLY A 103 1.57 27.54 -16.14
N VAL A 104 1.62 27.16 -14.86
CA VAL A 104 0.43 26.77 -14.08
C VAL A 104 -0.36 28.02 -13.68
N ARG A 105 -1.69 27.97 -13.80
CA ARG A 105 -2.61 29.07 -13.44
C ARG A 105 -3.68 28.58 -12.47
N ALA A 106 -4.10 29.45 -11.55
CA ALA A 106 -5.11 29.18 -10.54
C ALA A 106 -6.48 28.84 -11.18
N GLU A 107 -6.81 29.50 -12.30
CA GLU A 107 -8.04 29.27 -13.08
C GLU A 107 -8.13 27.85 -13.67
N GLU A 108 -7.02 27.10 -13.79
CA GLU A 108 -7.04 25.80 -14.46
C GLU A 108 -7.78 24.70 -13.68
N SER A 109 -7.86 24.79 -12.35
CA SER A 109 -8.65 23.86 -11.51
C SER A 109 -8.70 24.31 -10.05
N VAL A 110 -9.67 23.77 -9.28
CA VAL A 110 -9.79 23.98 -7.82
C VAL A 110 -8.49 23.63 -7.08
N SER A 111 -7.85 22.50 -7.41
CA SER A 111 -6.58 22.14 -6.75
C SER A 111 -5.45 23.13 -7.08
N ARG A 112 -5.47 23.76 -8.26
CA ARG A 112 -4.44 24.73 -8.65
C ARG A 112 -4.70 26.12 -8.11
N SER A 113 -5.94 26.47 -7.76
CA SER A 113 -6.23 27.74 -7.10
C SER A 113 -5.64 27.82 -5.70
N GLU A 114 -5.33 26.68 -5.09
CA GLU A 114 -4.66 26.60 -3.78
C GLU A 114 -3.12 26.70 -3.88
N TYR A 115 -2.56 26.74 -5.09
CA TYR A 115 -1.11 26.77 -5.25
C TYR A 115 -0.54 28.13 -4.88
N ASN A 116 0.63 28.12 -4.23
CA ASN A 116 1.42 29.33 -4.05
C ASN A 116 2.24 29.66 -5.30
N ARG A 117 2.58 30.94 -5.49
CA ARG A 117 3.42 31.41 -6.60
C ARG A 117 4.81 30.76 -6.62
N ILE A 118 5.33 30.41 -5.44
CA ILE A 118 6.55 29.63 -5.25
C ILE A 118 6.20 28.33 -4.50
N GLY A 119 6.51 27.18 -5.10
CA GLY A 119 6.40 25.88 -4.45
C GLY A 119 7.78 25.26 -4.22
N LYS A 120 8.16 25.02 -2.97
CA LYS A 120 9.44 24.36 -2.63
C LYS A 120 9.19 22.88 -2.37
N GLY A 121 9.85 21.99 -3.11
CA GLY A 121 9.83 20.55 -2.83
C GLY A 121 8.47 19.87 -2.98
N VAL A 122 7.58 20.43 -3.83
CA VAL A 122 6.18 19.98 -3.93
C VAL A 122 6.06 18.57 -4.51
N LYS A 123 6.70 18.32 -5.66
CA LYS A 123 6.71 17.00 -6.32
C LYS A 123 8.02 16.25 -6.13
N HIS A 124 9.13 16.97 -6.21
CA HIS A 124 10.46 16.42 -5.99
C HIS A 124 11.23 17.36 -5.09
N LYS A 125 11.91 16.81 -4.07
CA LYS A 125 12.59 17.60 -3.02
C LYS A 125 13.67 18.54 -3.56
N PHE A 126 14.22 18.24 -4.73
CA PHE A 126 15.28 19.00 -5.40
C PHE A 126 14.76 20.06 -6.38
N VAL A 127 13.44 20.31 -6.46
CA VAL A 127 12.85 21.29 -7.40
C VAL A 127 12.10 22.39 -6.65
N ILE A 128 12.33 23.63 -7.08
CA ILE A 128 11.56 24.80 -6.71
C ILE A 128 10.75 25.22 -7.94
N ASN A 129 9.43 25.26 -7.81
CA ASN A 129 8.53 25.65 -8.91
C ASN A 129 8.15 27.13 -8.75
N ALA A 130 8.44 27.94 -9.77
CA ALA A 130 8.03 29.34 -9.85
C ALA A 130 6.91 29.49 -10.90
N ARG A 131 5.80 30.13 -10.51
CA ARG A 131 4.58 30.24 -11.33
C ARG A 131 4.31 31.71 -11.65
N PRO A 132 5.04 32.33 -12.58
CA PRO A 132 4.99 33.77 -12.82
C PRO A 132 3.59 34.26 -13.22
N ILE A 133 2.77 33.40 -13.81
CA ILE A 133 1.45 33.70 -14.37
C ILE A 133 0.30 33.05 -13.59
N LEU A 134 0.53 32.70 -12.32
CA LEU A 134 -0.43 31.95 -11.51
C LEU A 134 -1.82 32.60 -11.48
N ASN A 135 -1.86 33.93 -11.35
CA ASN A 135 -3.11 34.69 -11.21
C ASN A 135 -3.67 35.16 -12.55
N TRP A 136 -3.06 34.78 -13.68
CA TRP A 136 -3.51 35.22 -14.99
C TRP A 136 -4.66 34.35 -15.47
N ASN A 137 -5.72 34.98 -15.96
CA ASN A 137 -6.83 34.30 -16.62
C ASN A 137 -6.52 34.03 -18.09
N THR A 138 -7.38 33.25 -18.75
CA THR A 138 -7.15 32.78 -20.11
C THR A 138 -7.11 33.95 -21.11
N THR A 139 -7.95 34.95 -20.90
CA THR A 139 -8.01 36.15 -21.74
C THR A 139 -6.69 36.93 -21.69
N GLU A 140 -6.16 37.19 -20.50
CA GLU A 140 -4.88 37.89 -20.32
C GLU A 140 -3.72 37.16 -21.01
N VAL A 141 -3.70 35.83 -20.92
CA VAL A 141 -2.69 35.01 -21.62
C VAL A 141 -2.77 35.19 -23.13
N PHE A 142 -3.97 35.12 -23.72
CA PHE A 142 -4.13 35.27 -25.17
C PHE A 142 -3.88 36.70 -25.65
N LEU A 143 -4.31 37.72 -24.89
CA LEU A 143 -4.01 39.11 -25.20
C LEU A 143 -2.50 39.34 -25.27
N TYR A 144 -1.74 38.84 -24.29
CA TYR A 144 -0.28 38.91 -24.31
C TYR A 144 0.34 38.20 -25.53
N LEU A 145 -0.15 37.00 -25.87
CA LEU A 145 0.34 36.27 -27.02
C LEU A 145 0.09 37.03 -28.33
N PHE A 146 -1.06 37.68 -28.47
CA PHE A 146 -1.40 38.48 -29.65
C PHE A 146 -0.62 39.80 -29.71
N GLU A 147 -0.52 40.52 -28.59
CA GLU A 147 0.21 41.80 -28.52
C GLU A 147 1.68 41.65 -28.90
N HIS A 148 2.30 40.53 -28.54
CA HIS A 148 3.70 40.24 -28.83
C HIS A 148 3.93 39.32 -30.04
N ASP A 149 2.88 39.06 -30.84
CA ASP A 149 2.94 38.22 -32.04
C ASP A 149 3.68 36.88 -31.79
N LEU A 150 3.33 36.22 -30.68
CA LEU A 150 3.97 34.97 -30.27
C LEU A 150 3.27 33.76 -30.90
N HIS A 151 4.05 32.77 -31.32
CA HIS A 151 3.55 31.51 -31.87
C HIS A 151 2.55 30.83 -30.93
N ILE A 152 1.38 30.45 -31.46
CA ILE A 152 0.31 29.76 -30.74
C ILE A 152 0.12 28.37 -31.33
N ASN A 153 -0.08 27.37 -30.46
CA ASN A 153 -0.33 26.01 -30.91
C ASN A 153 -1.61 25.95 -31.78
N SER A 154 -1.50 25.43 -33.00
CA SER A 154 -2.63 25.34 -33.93
C SER A 154 -3.75 24.42 -33.43
N ALA A 155 -3.49 23.53 -32.47
CA ALA A 155 -4.52 22.70 -31.85
C ALA A 155 -5.62 23.53 -31.14
N TYR A 156 -5.31 24.74 -30.67
CA TYR A 156 -6.32 25.66 -30.12
C TYR A 156 -7.34 26.09 -31.18
N ARG A 157 -6.95 26.18 -32.47
CA ARG A 157 -7.85 26.56 -33.58
C ARG A 157 -8.88 25.48 -33.91
N VAL A 158 -8.60 24.23 -33.57
CA VAL A 158 -9.53 23.11 -33.73
C VAL A 158 -10.29 22.79 -32.44
N GLY A 159 -10.28 23.72 -31.47
CA GLY A 159 -11.12 23.65 -30.28
C GLY A 159 -10.52 22.92 -29.08
N LYS A 160 -9.20 22.62 -29.06
CA LYS A 160 -8.56 22.07 -27.85
C LYS A 160 -8.57 23.12 -26.73
N PRO A 161 -9.20 22.87 -25.57
CA PRO A 161 -9.13 23.81 -24.45
C PRO A 161 -7.74 23.81 -23.80
N ARG A 162 -7.06 22.66 -23.85
CA ARG A 162 -5.69 22.47 -23.40
C ARG A 162 -4.99 21.48 -24.32
N VAL A 163 -3.77 21.82 -24.71
CA VAL A 163 -2.93 20.92 -25.49
C VAL A 163 -2.16 19.99 -24.54
N GLY A 164 -2.27 18.68 -24.77
CA GLY A 164 -1.65 17.64 -23.96
C GLY A 164 -1.40 16.38 -24.79
N CYS A 165 -1.49 15.21 -24.16
CA CYS A 165 -1.28 13.92 -24.80
C CYS A 165 -2.35 13.61 -25.87
N LEU A 166 -1.97 12.86 -26.91
CA LEU A 166 -2.87 12.24 -27.89
C LEU A 166 -3.94 11.36 -27.20
N LEU A 167 -3.54 10.61 -26.18
CA LEU A 167 -4.43 9.75 -25.42
C LEU A 167 -4.10 9.88 -23.94
N CYS A 168 -5.12 10.12 -23.11
CA CYS A 168 -4.99 10.23 -21.66
C CYS A 168 -6.19 9.59 -20.96
N PRO A 169 -6.01 8.72 -19.96
CA PRO A 169 -7.13 8.17 -19.19
C PRO A 169 -7.95 9.27 -18.46
N PHE A 170 -7.33 10.43 -18.21
CA PHE A 170 -7.96 11.62 -17.63
C PHE A 170 -8.43 12.65 -18.66
N GLY A 171 -8.29 12.34 -19.96
CA GLY A 171 -8.80 13.20 -21.03
C GLY A 171 -10.32 13.31 -20.97
N SER A 172 -10.85 14.43 -21.47
CA SER A 172 -12.29 14.66 -21.58
C SER A 172 -12.87 14.03 -22.86
N PRO A 173 -14.19 13.76 -22.94
CA PRO A 173 -14.82 13.31 -24.18
C PRO A 173 -14.62 14.26 -25.35
N TRP A 174 -14.59 15.55 -25.05
CA TRP A 174 -14.28 16.59 -26.01
C TRP A 174 -12.86 16.44 -26.57
N ASP A 175 -11.88 16.19 -25.70
CA ASP A 175 -10.49 15.99 -26.12
C ASP A 175 -10.31 14.79 -27.05
N ASP A 176 -10.98 13.68 -26.73
CA ASP A 176 -10.91 12.46 -27.54
C ASP A 176 -11.56 12.67 -28.90
N MET A 177 -12.70 13.37 -28.95
CA MET A 177 -13.38 13.72 -30.20
C MET A 177 -12.45 14.51 -31.13
N ILE A 178 -11.79 15.56 -30.60
CA ILE A 178 -10.85 16.36 -31.41
C ILE A 178 -9.69 15.51 -31.89
N VAL A 179 -9.09 14.69 -31.03
CA VAL A 179 -7.95 13.85 -31.44
C VAL A 179 -8.37 12.84 -32.50
N ASN A 180 -9.53 12.21 -32.34
CA ASN A 180 -10.04 11.23 -33.28
C ASN A 180 -10.35 11.84 -34.66
N ASN A 181 -10.80 13.09 -34.72
CA ASN A 181 -11.13 13.76 -35.97
C ASN A 181 -9.92 14.42 -36.64
N CYS A 182 -9.03 15.06 -35.87
CA CYS A 182 -7.94 15.88 -36.41
C CYS A 182 -6.58 15.15 -36.46
N TYR A 183 -6.39 14.11 -35.64
CA TYR A 183 -5.09 13.43 -35.45
C TYR A 183 -5.25 11.90 -35.43
N SER A 184 -6.20 11.37 -36.21
CA SER A 184 -6.56 9.94 -36.24
C SER A 184 -5.37 9.02 -36.54
N SER A 185 -4.50 9.40 -37.47
CA SER A 185 -3.31 8.63 -37.86
C SER A 185 -2.32 8.50 -36.70
N ASN A 186 -2.13 9.55 -35.90
CA ASN A 186 -1.26 9.53 -34.72
C ASN A 186 -1.88 8.76 -33.54
N LEU A 187 -3.21 8.77 -33.43
CA LEU A 187 -3.95 8.05 -32.40
C LEU A 187 -4.02 6.53 -32.67
N LYS A 188 -4.08 6.15 -33.95
CA LYS A 188 -4.29 4.76 -34.40
C LYS A 188 -3.40 3.71 -33.71
N PRO A 189 -2.07 3.89 -33.55
CA PRO A 189 -1.24 2.88 -32.88
C PRO A 189 -1.62 2.56 -31.43
N PHE A 190 -2.23 3.53 -30.73
CA PHE A 190 -2.72 3.34 -29.37
C PHE A 190 -4.11 2.70 -29.37
N LEU A 191 -5.01 3.14 -30.25
CA LEU A 191 -6.33 2.54 -30.41
C LEU A 191 -6.26 1.07 -30.81
N ASP A 192 -5.38 0.73 -31.76
CA ASP A 192 -5.18 -0.65 -32.22
C ASP A 192 -4.83 -1.57 -31.04
N ARG A 193 -3.97 -1.12 -30.11
CA ARG A 193 -3.62 -1.88 -28.88
C ARG A 193 -4.81 -2.04 -27.93
N ILE A 194 -5.63 -1.00 -27.78
CA ILE A 194 -6.85 -1.07 -26.96
C ILE A 194 -7.85 -2.05 -27.58
N GLU A 195 -8.03 -2.00 -28.89
CA GLU A 195 -8.89 -2.90 -29.65
C GLU A 195 -8.41 -4.35 -29.55
N SER A 196 -7.12 -4.61 -29.77
CA SER A 196 -6.52 -5.94 -29.60
C SER A 196 -6.73 -6.47 -28.18
N ASN A 197 -6.56 -5.63 -27.14
CA ASN A 197 -6.81 -6.03 -25.75
C ASN A 197 -8.29 -6.33 -25.48
N ALA A 198 -9.21 -5.55 -26.05
CA ALA A 198 -10.65 -5.80 -25.90
C ALA A 198 -11.07 -7.12 -26.60
N ILE A 199 -10.46 -7.43 -27.75
CA ILE A 199 -10.67 -8.68 -28.49
C ILE A 199 -10.12 -9.87 -27.70
N SER A 200 -8.86 -9.81 -27.23
CA SER A 200 -8.25 -10.92 -26.49
C SER A 200 -8.99 -11.24 -25.19
N ARG A 201 -9.57 -10.22 -24.56
CA ARG A 201 -10.41 -10.36 -23.35
C ARG A 201 -11.86 -10.76 -23.62
N LYS A 202 -12.24 -10.94 -24.89
CA LYS A 202 -13.61 -11.30 -25.31
C LYS A 202 -14.68 -10.36 -24.73
N ILE A 203 -14.43 -9.05 -24.75
CA ILE A 203 -15.39 -8.06 -24.26
C ILE A 203 -16.61 -8.03 -25.21
N PRO A 204 -17.85 -8.34 -24.75
CA PRO A 204 -19.01 -8.48 -25.62
C PRO A 204 -19.37 -7.16 -26.34
N ASN A 205 -19.39 -6.04 -25.62
CA ASN A 205 -19.68 -4.72 -26.18
C ASN A 205 -18.40 -3.91 -26.42
N LYS A 206 -17.46 -4.43 -27.23
CA LYS A 206 -16.13 -3.81 -27.41
C LYS A 206 -16.18 -2.35 -27.90
N LYS A 207 -17.14 -1.98 -28.76
CA LYS A 207 -17.27 -0.61 -29.28
C LYS A 207 -17.61 0.38 -28.15
N GLU A 208 -18.64 0.07 -27.37
CA GLU A 208 -19.05 0.85 -26.19
C GLU A 208 -17.93 0.88 -25.14
N TYR A 209 -17.27 -0.26 -24.91
CA TYR A 209 -16.14 -0.36 -24.00
C TYR A 209 -15.03 0.65 -24.31
N ILE A 210 -14.71 0.84 -25.59
CA ILE A 210 -13.67 1.77 -26.04
C ILE A 210 -14.18 3.21 -25.99
N ALA A 211 -15.36 3.47 -26.54
CA ALA A 211 -15.96 4.81 -26.60
C ALA A 211 -16.21 5.41 -25.20
N GLU A 212 -16.67 4.60 -24.25
CA GLU A 212 -16.89 5.00 -22.86
C GLU A 212 -15.60 4.95 -22.01
N ARG A 213 -14.45 4.68 -22.63
CA ARG A 213 -13.15 4.59 -21.98
C ARG A 213 -13.06 3.56 -20.84
N LYS A 214 -13.86 2.49 -20.87
CA LYS A 214 -13.82 1.42 -19.84
C LYS A 214 -12.46 0.69 -19.79
N TRP A 215 -11.59 0.88 -20.78
CA TRP A 215 -10.19 0.43 -20.78
C TRP A 215 -9.33 1.08 -19.69
N LYS A 216 -9.64 2.31 -19.25
CA LYS A 216 -8.88 3.00 -18.20
C LYS A 216 -9.13 2.46 -16.79
N LEU A 217 -10.13 1.58 -16.62
CA LEU A 217 -10.46 0.97 -15.33
C LEU A 217 -9.54 -0.22 -14.98
N ARG A 218 -8.56 -0.53 -15.82
CA ARG A 218 -7.54 -1.56 -15.57
C ARG A 218 -6.82 -1.30 -14.23
N GLY A 219 -6.89 -2.26 -13.32
CA GLY A 219 -6.36 -2.14 -11.96
C GLY A 219 -5.25 -3.12 -11.58
N SER A 220 -4.84 -4.01 -12.48
CA SER A 220 -3.78 -4.99 -12.22
C SER A 220 -3.33 -5.68 -13.52
N GLY A 221 -2.35 -6.57 -13.40
CA GLY A 221 -1.91 -7.47 -14.47
C GLY A 221 -2.83 -8.66 -14.72
N LYS A 222 -4.06 -8.69 -14.18
CA LYS A 222 -5.03 -9.81 -14.36
C LYS A 222 -5.16 -10.28 -15.82
N PHE A 223 -5.15 -9.34 -16.75
CA PHE A 223 -5.28 -9.60 -18.19
C PHE A 223 -3.95 -9.40 -18.94
N SER A 224 -2.83 -9.45 -18.23
CA SER A 224 -1.49 -9.37 -18.83
C SER A 224 -1.07 -10.72 -19.40
N GLU A 225 -0.46 -10.68 -20.59
CA GLU A 225 0.08 -11.83 -21.30
C GLU A 225 1.46 -12.26 -20.79
N THR A 226 2.02 -11.56 -19.79
CA THR A 226 3.31 -11.93 -19.20
C THR A 226 3.30 -13.35 -18.64
N LYS A 227 4.39 -14.06 -18.90
CA LYS A 227 4.72 -15.37 -18.31
C LYS A 227 5.29 -15.23 -16.90
N THR A 228 5.78 -14.04 -16.56
CA THR A 228 6.38 -13.75 -15.25
C THR A 228 5.34 -13.91 -14.15
N SER A 229 5.69 -14.69 -13.13
CA SER A 229 4.86 -14.86 -11.94
C SER A 229 5.71 -14.89 -10.69
N VAL A 230 5.15 -14.35 -9.61
CA VAL A 230 5.78 -14.33 -8.29
C VAL A 230 4.72 -14.80 -7.30
N SER A 231 5.07 -15.79 -6.48
CA SER A 231 4.27 -16.20 -5.33
C SER A 231 5.09 -16.13 -4.07
N PHE A 232 4.41 -15.95 -2.94
CA PHE A 232 5.03 -15.83 -1.63
C PHE A 232 4.34 -16.77 -0.66
N SER A 233 5.12 -17.42 0.18
CA SER A 233 4.66 -18.22 1.32
C SER A 233 5.48 -17.85 2.54
N SER A 234 4.87 -17.92 3.72
CA SER A 234 5.49 -17.43 4.95
C SER A 234 5.06 -18.29 6.13
N SER A 235 6.01 -18.59 7.01
CA SER A 235 5.80 -19.19 8.33
C SER A 235 6.59 -18.39 9.38
N SER A 236 6.52 -18.79 10.64
CA SER A 236 7.25 -18.14 11.74
C SER A 236 8.76 -18.06 11.49
N ASN A 237 9.39 -19.13 10.99
CA ASN A 237 10.86 -19.17 10.85
C ASN A 237 11.36 -19.02 9.41
N LYS A 238 10.46 -19.13 8.43
CA LYS A 238 10.83 -19.19 7.02
C LYS A 238 9.94 -18.29 6.17
N TRP A 239 10.57 -17.54 5.28
CA TRP A 239 9.89 -16.84 4.18
C TRP A 239 10.36 -17.42 2.86
N GLN A 240 9.44 -17.74 1.95
CA GLN A 240 9.78 -18.32 0.67
C GLN A 240 9.04 -17.61 -0.46
N THR A 241 9.71 -17.51 -1.60
CA THR A 241 9.13 -17.01 -2.84
C THR A 241 9.50 -17.90 -4.00
N ILE A 242 8.57 -18.08 -4.92
CA ILE A 242 8.76 -18.77 -6.19
C ILE A 242 8.58 -17.74 -7.29
N VAL A 243 9.63 -17.59 -8.10
CA VAL A 243 9.66 -16.68 -9.25
C VAL A 243 9.79 -17.50 -10.52
N LYS A 244 8.96 -17.18 -11.51
CA LYS A 244 9.07 -17.75 -12.87
C LYS A 244 9.28 -16.64 -13.87
N SER A 245 10.16 -16.90 -14.85
CA SER A 245 10.49 -16.02 -15.97
C SER A 245 10.82 -14.60 -15.52
N ALA A 246 11.80 -14.47 -14.61
CA ALA A 246 12.29 -13.17 -14.16
C ALA A 246 12.98 -12.40 -15.30
N GLU A 247 12.74 -11.08 -15.36
CA GLU A 247 13.39 -10.18 -16.34
C GLU A 247 14.85 -9.85 -15.99
N LYS A 248 15.25 -10.03 -14.72
CA LYS A 248 16.61 -9.78 -14.23
C LYS A 248 17.07 -10.90 -13.32
N GLU A 249 18.40 -11.04 -13.21
CA GLU A 249 19.02 -11.91 -12.22
C GLU A 249 18.80 -11.37 -10.80
N LEU A 250 18.57 -12.25 -9.82
CA LEU A 250 18.26 -11.87 -8.44
C LEU A 250 19.30 -10.92 -7.81
N PHE A 251 20.58 -11.19 -8.05
CA PHE A 251 21.67 -10.40 -7.49
C PHE A 251 21.82 -9.00 -8.12
N THR A 252 21.04 -8.66 -9.14
CA THR A 252 21.00 -7.32 -9.73
C THR A 252 20.53 -6.28 -8.72
N TRP A 253 19.52 -6.60 -7.90
CA TRP A 253 18.89 -5.67 -6.95
C TRP A 253 19.26 -5.94 -5.48
N PHE A 254 19.81 -7.12 -5.20
CA PHE A 254 20.22 -7.54 -3.85
C PHE A 254 21.17 -6.57 -3.13
N PRO A 255 22.15 -5.93 -3.80
CA PRO A 255 23.03 -4.95 -3.17
C PRO A 255 22.33 -3.75 -2.52
N VAL A 256 21.05 -3.50 -2.82
CA VAL A 256 20.28 -2.44 -2.14
C VAL A 256 20.08 -2.76 -0.65
N LEU A 257 19.91 -4.04 -0.27
CA LEU A 257 19.56 -4.42 1.10
C LEU A 257 20.70 -4.25 2.10
N GLY A 258 21.91 -4.64 1.70
CA GLY A 258 23.04 -4.74 2.61
C GLY A 258 24.17 -5.58 2.01
N LYS A 259 25.17 -5.85 2.85
CA LYS A 259 26.27 -6.74 2.51
C LYS A 259 25.79 -8.18 2.53
N TYR A 260 26.28 -8.98 1.60
CA TYR A 260 25.94 -10.40 1.53
C TYR A 260 27.13 -11.21 1.03
N SER A 261 27.18 -12.47 1.46
CA SER A 261 28.12 -13.48 0.97
C SER A 261 27.32 -14.63 0.36
N ILE A 262 27.86 -15.24 -0.70
CA ILE A 262 27.24 -16.39 -1.35
C ILE A 262 28.28 -17.48 -1.58
N LYS A 263 27.81 -18.72 -1.51
CA LYS A 263 28.54 -19.91 -1.90
C LYS A 263 27.69 -20.68 -2.90
N GLU A 264 28.23 -20.85 -4.11
CA GLU A 264 27.57 -21.63 -5.16
C GLU A 264 27.78 -23.12 -4.92
N LYS A 265 26.69 -23.89 -5.06
CA LYS A 265 26.66 -25.33 -5.22
C LYS A 265 26.07 -25.64 -6.60
N GLN A 266 26.20 -26.88 -7.10
CA GLN A 266 25.85 -27.24 -8.48
C GLN A 266 24.49 -26.71 -8.97
N GLU A 267 23.44 -26.77 -8.13
CA GLU A 267 22.07 -26.32 -8.49
C GLU A 267 21.44 -25.37 -7.46
N SER A 268 22.22 -24.91 -6.49
CA SER A 268 21.72 -24.03 -5.43
C SER A 268 22.77 -23.02 -4.97
N ILE A 269 22.30 -21.90 -4.44
CA ILE A 269 23.15 -20.91 -3.78
C ILE A 269 22.73 -20.85 -2.33
N ILE A 270 23.71 -20.90 -1.43
CA ILE A 270 23.49 -20.62 -0.02
C ILE A 270 24.25 -19.34 0.29
N GLY A 271 23.63 -18.45 1.07
CA GLY A 271 24.26 -17.20 1.42
C GLY A 271 23.83 -16.65 2.77
N GLU A 272 24.55 -15.63 3.18
CA GLU A 272 24.33 -14.85 4.38
C GLU A 272 24.10 -13.39 3.98
N LEU A 273 23.09 -12.76 4.57
CA LEU A 273 22.74 -11.37 4.35
C LEU A 273 22.83 -10.61 5.68
N GLU A 274 23.63 -9.55 5.71
CA GLU A 274 23.63 -8.59 6.79
C GLU A 274 22.50 -7.59 6.58
N PHE A 275 21.56 -7.52 7.52
CA PHE A 275 20.49 -6.52 7.54
C PHE A 275 20.35 -5.98 8.95
N LYS A 276 20.54 -4.67 9.12
CA LYS A 276 20.48 -3.97 10.43
C LYS A 276 21.35 -4.63 11.52
N HIS A 277 22.58 -5.00 11.18
CA HIS A 277 23.55 -5.64 12.08
C HIS A 277 23.21 -7.06 12.53
N GLU A 278 22.17 -7.67 11.96
CA GLU A 278 21.87 -9.09 12.11
C GLU A 278 22.19 -9.85 10.81
N ILE A 279 22.57 -11.12 10.95
CA ILE A 279 22.90 -12.00 9.84
C ILE A 279 21.75 -12.99 9.62
N TYR A 280 21.27 -13.06 8.39
CA TYR A 280 20.20 -13.96 7.97
C TYR A 280 20.68 -14.92 6.91
N HIS A 281 20.34 -16.20 7.08
CA HIS A 281 20.67 -17.23 6.10
C HIS A 281 19.59 -17.31 5.01
N PHE A 282 20.03 -17.53 3.78
CA PHE A 282 19.13 -17.78 2.66
C PHE A 282 19.64 -18.90 1.74
N GLU A 283 18.70 -19.52 1.04
CA GLU A 283 18.93 -20.54 0.02
C GLU A 283 18.17 -20.18 -1.26
N ILE A 284 18.81 -20.36 -2.40
CA ILE A 284 18.21 -20.22 -3.73
C ILE A 284 18.32 -21.57 -4.44
N ARG A 285 17.21 -22.04 -5.00
CA ARG A 285 17.18 -23.20 -5.89
C ARG A 285 16.70 -22.75 -7.25
N PHE A 286 17.48 -23.03 -8.30
CA PHE A 286 17.12 -22.69 -9.66
C PHE A 286 16.25 -23.78 -10.29
N GLY A 287 15.35 -23.38 -11.18
CA GLY A 287 14.63 -24.29 -12.06
C GLY A 287 15.47 -24.71 -13.25
N LYS A 288 14.82 -25.25 -14.28
CA LYS A 288 15.47 -25.58 -15.56
C LYS A 288 16.03 -24.34 -16.26
N ASP A 289 15.33 -23.21 -16.13
CA ASP A 289 15.78 -21.89 -16.54
C ASP A 289 16.33 -21.16 -15.32
N LYS A 290 17.47 -20.46 -15.46
CA LYS A 290 18.06 -19.64 -14.39
C LYS A 290 17.16 -18.47 -13.97
N ASN A 291 16.23 -18.08 -14.84
CA ASN A 291 15.22 -17.05 -14.54
C ASN A 291 14.04 -17.59 -13.72
N ASP A 292 13.96 -18.91 -13.55
CA ASP A 292 13.03 -19.57 -12.64
C ASP A 292 13.78 -19.94 -11.36
N PHE A 293 13.33 -19.46 -10.21
CA PHE A 293 14.01 -19.76 -8.95
C PHE A 293 13.06 -19.75 -7.75
N THR A 294 13.43 -20.52 -6.74
CA THR A 294 12.83 -20.48 -5.41
C THR A 294 13.84 -19.87 -4.45
N PHE A 295 13.50 -18.75 -3.83
CA PHE A 295 14.29 -18.11 -2.78
C PHE A 295 13.67 -18.41 -1.42
N THR A 296 14.48 -18.87 -0.48
CA THR A 296 14.10 -19.21 0.88
C THR A 296 14.97 -18.42 1.86
N LEU A 297 14.33 -17.69 2.76
CA LEU A 297 14.97 -16.93 3.83
C LEU A 297 14.62 -17.55 5.19
N TYR A 298 15.62 -17.64 6.07
CA TYR A 298 15.48 -18.05 7.45
C TYR A 298 15.67 -16.83 8.35
N ASP A 299 14.55 -16.22 8.78
CA ASP A 299 14.55 -14.87 9.39
C ASP A 299 13.81 -14.74 10.71
N ASN A 300 13.24 -15.83 11.24
CA ASN A 300 12.47 -15.80 12.48
C ASN A 300 11.41 -14.67 12.50
N ASN A 301 10.73 -14.46 11.36
CA ASN A 301 9.68 -13.47 11.16
C ASN A 301 10.16 -12.01 11.17
N ASN A 302 11.36 -11.71 10.63
CA ASN A 302 11.76 -10.32 10.41
C ASN A 302 10.91 -9.68 9.28
N ILE A 303 9.82 -9.03 9.67
CA ILE A 303 8.87 -8.46 8.71
C ILE A 303 9.50 -7.32 7.88
N GLN A 304 10.32 -6.46 8.46
CA GLN A 304 10.96 -5.39 7.68
C GLN A 304 11.82 -5.98 6.55
N LEU A 305 12.60 -7.02 6.85
CA LEU A 305 13.41 -7.72 5.86
C LEU A 305 12.52 -8.37 4.78
N ARG A 306 11.46 -9.08 5.17
CA ARG A 306 10.46 -9.66 4.23
C ARG A 306 9.85 -8.59 3.31
N TYR A 307 9.45 -7.45 3.87
CA TYR A 307 8.87 -6.32 3.14
C TYR A 307 9.81 -5.79 2.04
N TYR A 308 11.09 -5.58 2.36
CA TYR A 308 12.06 -5.10 1.39
C TYR A 308 12.48 -6.18 0.38
N LEU A 309 12.65 -7.43 0.82
CA LEU A 309 12.94 -8.55 -0.08
C LEU A 309 11.83 -8.74 -1.11
N ARG A 310 10.56 -8.65 -0.70
CA ARG A 310 9.42 -8.73 -1.62
C ARG A 310 9.50 -7.69 -2.73
N ARG A 311 9.85 -6.44 -2.38
CA ARG A 311 10.03 -5.34 -3.34
C ARG A 311 11.22 -5.59 -4.28
N ILE A 312 12.30 -6.17 -3.77
CA ILE A 312 13.44 -6.61 -4.60
C ILE A 312 13.02 -7.72 -5.55
N ILE A 313 12.30 -8.73 -5.06
CA ILE A 313 11.80 -9.83 -5.88
C ILE A 313 10.87 -9.30 -6.98
N ASN A 314 9.98 -8.36 -6.67
CA ASN A 314 9.14 -7.70 -7.67
C ASN A 314 9.97 -6.95 -8.73
N LYS A 315 11.04 -6.25 -8.32
CA LYS A 315 11.96 -5.61 -9.27
C LYS A 315 12.72 -6.64 -10.11
N THR A 316 13.25 -7.69 -9.51
CA THR A 316 13.94 -8.78 -10.20
C THR A 316 13.02 -9.42 -11.24
N ALA A 317 11.78 -9.69 -10.86
CA ALA A 317 10.80 -10.33 -11.73
C ALA A 317 10.38 -9.42 -12.90
N TYR A 318 10.10 -8.13 -12.66
CA TYR A 318 9.40 -7.27 -13.64
C TYR A 318 10.21 -6.06 -14.17
N CYS A 319 11.46 -5.86 -13.77
CA CYS A 319 12.22 -4.68 -14.19
C CYS A 319 12.54 -4.69 -15.69
N ILE A 320 11.97 -3.75 -16.42
CA ILE A 320 12.24 -3.51 -17.86
C ILE A 320 13.09 -2.26 -18.10
N ASN A 321 13.89 -1.87 -17.10
CA ASN A 321 14.76 -0.69 -17.15
C ASN A 321 14.01 0.65 -17.34
N CYS A 322 12.79 0.81 -16.81
CA CYS A 322 11.96 2.04 -16.98
C CYS A 322 12.49 3.33 -16.30
N GLU A 323 13.65 3.26 -15.63
CA GLU A 323 14.43 4.38 -15.07
C GLU A 323 13.78 5.18 -13.93
N ALA A 324 12.49 5.00 -13.65
CA ALA A 324 11.77 5.78 -12.65
C ALA A 324 12.40 5.70 -11.24
N CYS A 325 12.87 4.53 -10.82
CA CYS A 325 13.49 4.35 -9.51
C CYS A 325 14.91 4.94 -9.40
N GLU A 326 15.57 5.26 -10.53
CA GLU A 326 16.92 5.84 -10.54
C GLU A 326 16.92 7.23 -9.89
N LEU A 327 15.87 8.01 -10.15
CA LEU A 327 15.68 9.37 -9.62
C LEU A 327 15.65 9.43 -8.09
N GLU A 328 15.28 8.32 -7.45
CA GLU A 328 15.08 8.24 -6.01
C GLU A 328 16.37 7.90 -5.27
N CYS A 329 17.46 7.59 -5.99
CA CYS A 329 18.76 7.31 -5.41
C CYS A 329 19.50 8.60 -5.05
N PRO A 330 19.65 8.94 -3.75
CA PRO A 330 20.22 10.21 -3.34
C PRO A 330 21.74 10.27 -3.54
N THR A 331 22.42 9.13 -3.62
CA THR A 331 23.88 9.03 -3.78
C THR A 331 24.30 8.77 -5.23
N GLY A 332 23.36 8.60 -6.15
CA GLY A 332 23.66 8.20 -7.53
C GLY A 332 24.26 6.80 -7.66
N ALA A 333 24.14 5.95 -6.63
CA ALA A 333 24.64 4.57 -6.66
C ALA A 333 23.88 3.67 -7.63
N LEU A 334 22.63 3.99 -7.94
CA LEU A 334 21.79 3.21 -8.86
C LEU A 334 21.88 3.79 -10.27
N SER A 335 22.20 2.95 -11.25
CA SER A 335 22.00 3.20 -12.67
C SER A 335 21.04 2.14 -13.21
N VAL A 336 20.02 2.55 -13.96
CA VAL A 336 19.00 1.63 -14.51
C VAL A 336 19.21 1.36 -16.00
N TYR A 337 19.89 2.26 -16.73
CA TYR A 337 20.12 2.13 -18.17
C TYR A 337 21.60 2.37 -18.51
N PRO A 338 22.22 1.61 -19.44
CA PRO A 338 21.63 0.55 -20.29
C PRO A 338 21.38 -0.78 -19.58
N LYS A 339 22.13 -1.08 -18.51
CA LYS A 339 21.91 -2.22 -17.63
C LYS A 339 21.71 -1.71 -16.21
N VAL A 340 20.90 -2.41 -15.43
CA VAL A 340 20.78 -2.12 -14.00
C VAL A 340 22.10 -2.43 -13.31
N GLY A 341 22.66 -1.45 -12.62
CA GLY A 341 23.89 -1.56 -11.84
C GLY A 341 23.77 -0.77 -10.55
N ILE A 342 24.34 -1.33 -9.48
CA ILE A 342 24.42 -0.69 -8.17
C ILE A 342 25.89 -0.61 -7.78
N ASP A 343 26.38 0.62 -7.66
CA ASP A 343 27.70 0.94 -7.11
C ASP A 343 27.67 0.70 -5.59
N LYS A 344 28.33 -0.38 -5.15
CA LYS A 344 28.32 -0.84 -3.76
C LYS A 344 29.02 0.16 -2.83
N ASP A 345 29.97 0.94 -3.33
CA ASP A 345 30.73 1.90 -2.54
C ASP A 345 29.94 3.19 -2.30
N LYS A 346 29.06 3.55 -3.25
CA LYS A 346 28.16 4.71 -3.11
C LYS A 346 26.81 4.38 -2.47
N CYS A 347 26.42 3.10 -2.46
CA CYS A 347 25.12 2.69 -1.93
C CYS A 347 25.14 2.75 -0.40
N VAL A 348 24.37 3.67 0.17
CA VAL A 348 24.20 3.80 1.64
C VAL A 348 23.03 2.98 2.18
N HIS A 349 22.52 2.00 1.41
CA HIS A 349 21.39 1.15 1.78
C HIS A 349 20.16 1.91 2.30
N CYS A 350 19.86 3.10 1.74
CA CYS A 350 18.75 3.93 2.21
C CYS A 350 17.35 3.44 1.77
N LEU A 351 17.28 2.41 0.93
CA LEU A 351 16.07 1.72 0.47
C LEU A 351 15.02 2.58 -0.29
N LYS A 352 15.28 3.88 -0.51
CA LYS A 352 14.36 4.80 -1.23
C LYS A 352 13.94 4.31 -2.62
N CYS A 353 14.85 3.67 -3.35
CA CYS A 353 14.56 3.09 -4.67
C CYS A 353 13.60 1.89 -4.62
N LEU A 354 13.33 1.34 -3.44
CA LEU A 354 12.31 0.31 -3.17
C LEU A 354 11.01 0.91 -2.61
N GLU A 355 11.04 2.08 -1.98
CA GLU A 355 9.89 2.68 -1.27
C GLU A 355 9.08 3.68 -2.13
N TYR A 356 9.61 4.11 -3.28
CA TYR A 356 8.98 5.14 -4.12
C TYR A 356 7.65 4.76 -4.80
N HIS A 357 7.25 3.48 -4.72
CA HIS A 357 6.02 2.97 -5.34
C HIS A 357 5.41 1.84 -4.52
N ASN A 358 4.11 1.59 -4.68
CA ASN A 358 3.32 0.72 -3.80
C ASN A 358 3.94 -0.66 -3.57
N VAL A 359 4.33 -1.38 -4.64
CA VAL A 359 5.00 -2.69 -4.56
C VAL A 359 6.51 -2.62 -4.85
N GLY A 360 7.07 -1.42 -4.77
CA GLY A 360 8.49 -1.10 -5.03
C GLY A 360 8.90 -1.03 -6.50
N CYS A 361 7.97 -1.27 -7.43
CA CYS A 361 8.21 -1.12 -8.86
C CYS A 361 6.91 -0.75 -9.58
N ILE A 362 6.94 0.31 -10.40
CA ILE A 362 5.79 0.76 -11.22
C ILE A 362 5.34 -0.36 -12.17
N VAL A 363 6.30 -1.06 -12.77
CA VAL A 363 6.03 -2.12 -13.75
C VAL A 363 5.41 -3.33 -13.06
N ALA A 364 5.96 -3.72 -11.90
CA ALA A 364 5.39 -4.82 -11.12
C ALA A 364 3.95 -4.52 -10.69
N ASP A 365 3.67 -3.31 -10.19
CA ASP A 365 2.31 -2.91 -9.78
C ASP A 365 1.29 -3.07 -10.92
N SER A 366 1.71 -2.66 -12.13
CA SER A 366 0.89 -2.79 -13.33
C SER A 366 0.73 -4.25 -13.78
N MET A 367 1.70 -5.13 -13.51
CA MET A 367 1.81 -6.45 -14.15
C MET A 367 1.50 -7.64 -13.22
N ILE A 368 1.50 -7.44 -11.90
CA ILE A 368 1.14 -8.47 -10.93
C ILE A 368 -0.30 -8.91 -11.16
N LYS A 369 -0.48 -10.23 -11.27
CA LYS A 369 -1.80 -10.87 -11.32
C LYS A 369 -2.32 -11.02 -9.88
N PRO A 370 -3.60 -10.69 -9.60
CA PRO A 370 -4.20 -11.00 -8.31
C PRO A 370 -4.08 -12.50 -8.02
N THR A 371 -3.72 -12.86 -6.79
CA THR A 371 -3.59 -14.26 -6.36
C THR A 371 -4.94 -14.97 -6.43
N THR A 372 -4.95 -16.25 -6.81
CA THR A 372 -6.14 -17.12 -6.77
C THR A 372 -6.44 -17.68 -5.37
N ILE A 373 -5.56 -17.42 -4.39
CA ILE A 373 -5.75 -17.85 -3.01
C ILE A 373 -6.94 -17.06 -2.43
N ASN A 374 -7.94 -17.82 -1.98
CA ASN A 374 -9.19 -17.36 -1.39
C ASN A 374 -8.96 -16.68 -0.02
N LEU A 375 -8.24 -15.56 0.01
CA LEU A 375 -8.32 -14.56 1.08
C LEU A 375 -9.58 -13.68 0.95
N SER A 376 -10.44 -14.00 -0.03
CA SER A 376 -11.64 -13.27 -0.46
C SER A 376 -12.69 -13.04 0.63
N ASN A 377 -12.66 -13.80 1.74
CA ASN A 377 -13.55 -13.60 2.88
C ASN A 377 -13.05 -12.55 3.88
N MET A 378 -11.76 -12.18 3.87
CA MET A 378 -11.28 -11.09 4.70
C MET A 378 -11.81 -9.78 4.10
N LYS A 379 -12.59 -9.00 4.87
CA LYS A 379 -13.08 -7.68 4.44
C LYS A 379 -12.54 -6.62 5.38
N ILE A 380 -11.33 -6.12 5.13
CA ILE A 380 -10.74 -5.03 5.95
C ILE A 380 -11.25 -3.65 5.54
N SER A 381 -11.84 -3.51 4.35
CA SER A 381 -12.32 -2.21 3.85
C SER A 381 -13.56 -1.70 4.59
N LYS A 382 -14.30 -2.56 5.29
CA LYS A 382 -15.55 -2.22 5.98
C LYS A 382 -15.35 -1.27 7.17
N TYR A 383 -14.15 -1.26 7.78
CA TYR A 383 -13.82 -0.37 8.91
C TYR A 383 -13.44 1.06 8.47
N GLY A 384 -13.16 1.29 7.18
CA GLY A 384 -12.68 2.59 6.71
C GLY A 384 -11.46 3.06 7.52
N THR A 385 -11.59 4.22 8.19
CA THR A 385 -10.54 4.83 9.02
C THR A 385 -10.91 4.90 10.51
N PHE A 386 -12.01 4.28 10.95
CA PHE A 386 -12.57 4.45 12.29
C PHE A 386 -12.46 3.17 13.10
N GLY A 387 -11.86 3.26 14.29
CA GLY A 387 -11.83 2.15 15.24
C GLY A 387 -13.15 1.96 15.98
N ILE A 388 -13.21 0.97 16.86
CA ILE A 388 -14.26 0.89 17.88
C ILE A 388 -13.89 1.79 19.05
N HIS A 389 -14.83 2.62 19.50
CA HIS A 389 -14.62 3.56 20.60
C HIS A 389 -15.45 3.13 21.81
N GLN A 390 -14.90 3.31 23.00
CA GLN A 390 -15.61 2.99 24.24
C GLN A 390 -16.91 3.76 24.36
N GLU A 391 -16.85 5.09 24.17
CA GLU A 391 -18.02 5.96 24.24
C GLU A 391 -19.15 5.50 23.29
N TRP A 392 -18.82 5.00 22.11
CA TRP A 392 -19.82 4.54 21.14
C TRP A 392 -20.47 3.23 21.59
N VAL A 393 -19.70 2.32 22.16
CA VAL A 393 -20.19 1.05 22.70
C VAL A 393 -21.05 1.31 23.94
N ASP A 394 -20.58 2.16 24.86
CA ASP A 394 -21.28 2.47 26.10
C ASP A 394 -22.65 3.11 25.80
N GLN A 395 -22.71 4.07 24.87
CA GLN A 395 -23.98 4.67 24.45
C GLN A 395 -24.89 3.67 23.73
N TYR A 396 -24.34 2.88 22.80
CA TYR A 396 -25.12 1.88 22.07
C TYR A 396 -25.72 0.82 23.00
N LEU A 397 -24.96 0.32 23.97
CA LEU A 397 -25.44 -0.66 24.94
C LEU A 397 -26.37 -0.07 26.01
N THR A 398 -26.39 1.26 26.17
CA THR A 398 -27.35 1.95 27.03
C THR A 398 -28.73 2.05 26.39
N ASP A 399 -28.79 2.35 25.08
CA ASP A 399 -30.02 2.39 24.30
C ASP A 399 -29.80 1.85 22.88
N THR A 400 -30.05 0.54 22.70
CA THR A 400 -29.80 -0.14 21.42
C THR A 400 -30.78 0.24 20.31
N ASP A 401 -31.97 0.74 20.67
CA ASP A 401 -33.06 1.00 19.74
C ASP A 401 -32.96 2.41 19.15
N SER A 402 -32.74 3.43 19.99
CA SER A 402 -32.73 4.84 19.55
C SER A 402 -31.36 5.34 19.06
N PHE A 403 -30.26 4.68 19.43
CA PHE A 403 -28.88 5.12 19.12
C PHE A 403 -28.64 5.45 17.63
N TRP A 404 -29.28 4.73 16.72
CA TRP A 404 -29.11 4.94 15.27
C TRP A 404 -29.89 6.15 14.73
N GLU A 405 -30.87 6.66 15.47
CA GLU A 405 -31.73 7.79 15.08
C GLU A 405 -31.16 9.14 15.56
N ASP A 406 -30.43 9.14 16.68
CA ASP A 406 -29.94 10.35 17.35
C ASP A 406 -28.79 11.09 16.64
N ASN A 407 -28.36 10.63 15.45
CA ASN A 407 -27.24 11.20 14.67
C ASN A 407 -25.94 11.39 15.48
N PHE A 408 -25.75 10.63 16.56
CA PHE A 408 -24.55 10.69 17.41
C PHE A 408 -23.26 10.42 16.61
N LEU A 409 -23.34 9.53 15.62
CA LEU A 409 -22.25 9.20 14.71
C LEU A 409 -22.43 9.88 13.34
N GLY A 410 -21.33 10.36 12.78
CA GLY A 410 -21.31 10.88 11.41
C GLY A 410 -21.61 9.79 10.37
N VAL A 411 -22.07 10.21 9.18
CA VAL A 411 -22.53 9.32 8.08
C VAL A 411 -21.53 8.21 7.73
N LYS A 412 -20.21 8.48 7.81
CA LYS A 412 -19.16 7.49 7.53
C LYS A 412 -18.76 6.64 8.74
N GLN A 413 -19.07 7.06 9.96
CA GLN A 413 -18.78 6.32 11.20
C GLN A 413 -19.78 5.19 11.42
N VAL A 414 -21.08 5.43 11.15
CA VAL A 414 -22.15 4.43 11.30
C VAL A 414 -21.82 3.08 10.64
N PRO A 415 -21.47 3.00 9.33
CA PRO A 415 -21.16 1.71 8.71
C PRO A 415 -19.90 1.05 9.28
N SER A 416 -18.91 1.85 9.73
CA SER A 416 -17.71 1.32 10.36
C SER A 416 -17.99 0.73 11.73
N PHE A 417 -18.75 1.45 12.57
CA PHE A 417 -19.10 1.00 13.90
C PHE A 417 -19.96 -0.27 13.85
N LYS A 418 -20.94 -0.34 12.94
CA LYS A 418 -21.70 -1.57 12.68
C LYS A 418 -20.79 -2.74 12.28
N ALA A 419 -19.73 -2.50 11.50
CA ALA A 419 -18.79 -3.56 11.16
C ALA A 419 -18.00 -4.07 12.38
N TRP A 420 -17.60 -3.19 13.29
CA TRP A 420 -16.95 -3.59 14.54
C TRP A 420 -17.91 -4.35 15.48
N LEU A 421 -19.15 -3.88 15.64
CA LEU A 421 -20.16 -4.57 16.45
C LEU A 421 -20.48 -5.97 15.91
N LYS A 422 -20.52 -6.15 14.58
CA LYS A 422 -20.69 -7.46 13.95
C LYS A 422 -19.54 -8.40 14.24
N ASP A 423 -18.30 -7.93 14.11
CA ASP A 423 -17.12 -8.75 14.39
C ASP A 423 -16.95 -9.03 15.89
N ALA A 424 -17.43 -8.14 16.76
CA ALA A 424 -17.52 -8.38 18.20
C ALA A 424 -18.68 -9.31 18.58
N GLU A 425 -19.48 -9.78 17.60
CA GLU A 425 -20.70 -10.58 17.78
C GLU A 425 -21.81 -9.89 18.58
N ILE A 426 -21.77 -8.58 18.79
CA ILE A 426 -22.82 -7.83 19.51
C ILE A 426 -24.08 -7.73 18.65
N ILE A 427 -23.93 -7.55 17.34
CA ILE A 427 -25.03 -7.50 16.38
C ILE A 427 -24.84 -8.49 15.24
N ASP A 428 -25.94 -8.91 14.62
CA ASP A 428 -25.95 -9.81 13.48
C ASP A 428 -25.74 -9.07 12.14
N GLU A 429 -25.74 -9.82 11.03
CA GLU A 429 -25.59 -9.22 9.70
C GLU A 429 -26.71 -8.25 9.31
N LYS A 430 -27.90 -8.39 9.91
CA LYS A 430 -29.06 -7.50 9.77
C LYS A 430 -29.03 -6.33 10.76
N SER A 431 -27.93 -6.16 11.50
CA SER A 431 -27.74 -5.14 12.54
C SER A 431 -28.73 -5.25 13.71
N LYS A 432 -29.19 -6.46 14.02
CA LYS A 432 -30.00 -6.75 15.21
C LYS A 432 -29.13 -7.28 16.34
N LEU A 433 -29.49 -6.98 17.58
CA LEU A 433 -28.79 -7.49 18.77
C LEU A 433 -28.79 -9.02 18.78
N THR A 434 -27.64 -9.62 19.09
CA THR A 434 -27.48 -11.07 19.20
C THR A 434 -27.68 -11.51 20.67
N PRO A 435 -27.79 -12.81 20.96
CA PRO A 435 -27.76 -13.30 22.35
C PRO A 435 -26.50 -12.92 23.13
N PHE A 436 -25.36 -12.71 22.44
CA PHE A 436 -24.14 -12.17 23.05
C PHE A 436 -24.27 -10.66 23.28
N GLY A 437 -24.86 -9.91 22.35
CA GLY A 437 -25.14 -8.49 22.52
C GLY A 437 -26.08 -8.20 23.70
N GLU A 438 -27.11 -9.02 23.90
CA GLU A 438 -28.00 -8.95 25.07
C GLU A 438 -27.21 -9.12 26.38
N LEU A 439 -26.31 -10.11 26.42
CA LEU A 439 -25.41 -10.31 27.55
C LEU A 439 -24.45 -9.12 27.76
N CYS A 440 -23.95 -8.50 26.68
CA CYS A 440 -23.14 -7.29 26.78
C CYS A 440 -23.91 -6.12 27.42
N VAL A 441 -25.20 -5.96 27.15
CA VAL A 441 -26.05 -4.93 27.78
C VAL A 441 -26.11 -5.15 29.30
N GLU A 442 -26.23 -6.40 29.75
CA GLU A 442 -26.22 -6.77 31.17
C GLU A 442 -24.84 -6.46 31.81
N ILE A 443 -23.76 -6.96 31.20
CA ILE A 443 -22.39 -6.82 31.74
C ILE A 443 -21.93 -5.36 31.77
N ASN A 444 -22.33 -4.54 30.77
CA ASN A 444 -21.92 -3.14 30.68
C ASN A 444 -22.24 -2.33 31.95
N ARG A 445 -23.31 -2.70 32.68
CA ARG A 445 -23.72 -2.00 33.90
C ARG A 445 -22.94 -2.42 35.14
N GLU A 446 -22.40 -3.65 35.14
CA GLU A 446 -21.81 -4.26 36.34
C GLU A 446 -20.28 -4.37 36.26
N ASN A 447 -19.75 -4.78 35.12
CA ASN A 447 -18.32 -5.07 34.96
C ASN A 447 -17.80 -4.66 33.56
N PRO A 448 -17.46 -3.37 33.37
CA PRO A 448 -16.91 -2.87 32.12
C PRO A 448 -15.60 -3.56 31.71
N THR A 449 -14.77 -4.00 32.66
CA THR A 449 -13.52 -4.72 32.35
C THR A 449 -13.81 -6.05 31.67
N LEU A 450 -14.71 -6.86 32.24
CA LEU A 450 -15.13 -8.13 31.63
C LEU A 450 -15.75 -7.91 30.24
N LEU A 451 -16.58 -6.87 30.07
CA LEU A 451 -17.16 -6.55 28.77
C LEU A 451 -16.09 -6.41 27.69
N TRP A 452 -15.04 -5.61 27.94
CA TRP A 452 -13.99 -5.37 26.96
C TRP A 452 -13.06 -6.56 26.75
N GLU A 453 -12.85 -7.40 27.78
CA GLU A 453 -12.17 -8.69 27.61
C GLU A 453 -12.93 -9.60 26.62
N LEU A 454 -14.26 -9.72 26.76
CA LEU A 454 -15.09 -10.52 25.86
C LEU A 454 -15.16 -9.94 24.44
N ILE A 455 -15.28 -8.61 24.31
CA ILE A 455 -15.24 -7.92 23.01
C ILE A 455 -13.91 -8.19 22.29
N HIS A 456 -12.77 -8.06 23.00
CA HIS A 456 -11.45 -8.33 22.43
C HIS A 456 -11.30 -9.77 21.96
N ILE A 457 -11.80 -10.75 22.73
CA ILE A 457 -11.80 -12.17 22.32
C ILE A 457 -12.55 -12.32 20.99
N ASN A 458 -13.80 -11.83 20.89
CA ASN A 458 -14.56 -11.97 19.65
C ASN A 458 -13.91 -11.26 18.46
N LEU A 459 -13.36 -10.06 18.67
CA LEU A 459 -12.63 -9.36 17.63
C LEU A 459 -11.38 -10.13 17.20
N ALA A 460 -10.63 -10.76 18.10
CA ALA A 460 -9.45 -11.55 17.74
C ALA A 460 -9.79 -12.75 16.84
N TYR A 461 -10.98 -13.35 17.00
CA TYR A 461 -11.46 -14.46 16.15
C TYR A 461 -12.06 -13.99 14.83
N ASN A 462 -12.87 -12.93 14.84
CA ASN A 462 -13.72 -12.57 13.72
C ASN A 462 -13.21 -11.40 12.89
N SER A 463 -12.48 -10.46 13.50
CA SER A 463 -11.90 -9.32 12.77
C SER A 463 -10.59 -9.73 12.10
N PRO A 464 -10.50 -9.65 10.76
CA PRO A 464 -9.26 -9.93 10.04
C PRO A 464 -8.10 -9.04 10.47
N LEU A 465 -8.37 -7.84 10.99
CA LEU A 465 -7.34 -6.92 11.49
C LEU A 465 -6.86 -7.30 12.88
N MET A 466 -7.77 -7.58 13.82
CA MET A 466 -7.37 -7.94 15.18
C MET A 466 -6.72 -9.33 15.25
N GLY A 467 -7.23 -10.30 14.49
CA GLY A 467 -6.58 -11.61 14.37
C GLY A 467 -5.19 -11.53 13.72
N TRP A 468 -5.04 -10.71 12.67
CA TRP A 468 -3.74 -10.44 12.06
C TRP A 468 -2.78 -9.76 13.04
N PHE A 469 -3.22 -8.72 13.75
CA PHE A 469 -2.40 -8.01 14.72
C PHE A 469 -1.93 -8.94 15.84
N SER A 470 -2.85 -9.73 16.38
CA SER A 470 -2.59 -10.65 17.50
C SER A 470 -1.60 -11.77 17.14
N SER A 471 -1.57 -12.18 15.87
CA SER A 471 -0.64 -13.19 15.36
C SER A 471 0.67 -12.62 14.84
N SER A 472 0.69 -11.38 14.35
CA SER A 472 1.86 -10.76 13.72
C SER A 472 2.72 -9.94 14.66
N VAL A 473 2.14 -9.41 15.74
CA VAL A 473 2.84 -8.58 16.73
C VAL A 473 3.00 -9.38 18.02
N GLY A 474 4.25 -9.71 18.35
CA GLY A 474 4.59 -10.44 19.58
C GLY A 474 4.49 -9.58 20.83
N PHE A 475 4.43 -10.25 21.98
CA PHE A 475 4.51 -9.59 23.29
C PHE A 475 5.93 -9.13 23.59
N ASN A 476 6.03 -8.00 24.28
CA ASN A 476 7.28 -7.36 24.68
C ASN A 476 8.19 -6.93 23.50
N THR A 477 7.64 -6.80 22.30
CA THR A 477 8.34 -6.25 21.12
C THR A 477 7.88 -4.83 20.84
N GLU A 478 8.80 -3.87 20.82
CA GLU A 478 8.49 -2.51 20.43
C GLU A 478 8.14 -2.41 18.94
N ILE A 479 7.07 -1.66 18.65
CA ILE A 479 6.57 -1.44 17.30
C ILE A 479 6.13 0.02 17.12
N GLY A 480 6.68 0.68 16.10
CA GLY A 480 6.23 2.00 15.70
C GLY A 480 5.09 1.95 14.67
N ARG A 481 4.36 3.06 14.52
CA ARG A 481 3.28 3.17 13.52
C ARG A 481 3.73 2.79 12.10
N LYS A 482 4.92 3.25 11.69
CA LYS A 482 5.47 2.96 10.36
C LYS A 482 5.78 1.48 10.15
N ASP A 483 6.17 0.79 11.22
CA ASP A 483 6.45 -0.64 11.17
C ASP A 483 5.15 -1.42 11.06
N LEU A 484 4.11 -1.02 11.79
CA LEU A 484 2.77 -1.57 11.67
C LEU A 484 2.18 -1.39 10.27
N ASP A 485 2.36 -0.23 9.64
CA ASP A 485 1.92 -0.02 8.25
C ASP A 485 2.69 -0.95 7.28
N LYS A 486 4.01 -1.13 7.46
CA LYS A 486 4.81 -2.07 6.66
C LYS A 486 4.38 -3.53 6.85
N LEU A 487 4.12 -3.93 8.09
CA LEU A 487 3.58 -5.23 8.46
C LEU A 487 2.25 -5.51 7.75
N ALA A 488 1.33 -4.55 7.81
CA ALA A 488 0.03 -4.69 7.19
C ALA A 488 0.14 -4.76 5.67
N LEU A 489 1.00 -3.92 5.07
CA LEU A 489 1.26 -3.99 3.65
C LEU A 489 1.85 -5.34 3.25
N ASP A 490 2.82 -5.86 4.01
CA ASP A 490 3.41 -7.17 3.73
C ASP A 490 2.35 -8.27 3.62
N TYR A 491 1.41 -8.27 4.55
CA TYR A 491 0.35 -9.28 4.67
C TYR A 491 -0.81 -9.06 3.67
N PHE A 492 -1.34 -7.84 3.56
CA PHE A 492 -2.59 -7.54 2.87
C PHE A 492 -2.43 -7.07 1.41
N GLN A 493 -1.24 -6.65 0.96
CA GLN A 493 -1.06 -6.02 -0.37
C GLN A 493 -1.38 -6.93 -1.56
N GLN A 494 -1.42 -8.25 -1.36
CA GLN A 494 -1.81 -9.18 -2.43
C GLN A 494 -3.30 -9.07 -2.78
N THR A 495 -4.13 -8.61 -1.84
CA THR A 495 -5.58 -8.56 -1.97
C THR A 495 -6.10 -7.13 -1.98
N PHE A 496 -5.50 -6.23 -1.20
CA PHE A 496 -5.98 -4.87 -1.01
C PHE A 496 -4.98 -3.82 -1.52
N LYS A 497 -5.51 -2.67 -1.94
CA LYS A 497 -4.70 -1.50 -2.28
C LYS A 497 -4.04 -0.93 -1.02
N GLU A 498 -2.86 -0.33 -1.18
CA GLU A 498 -2.12 0.32 -0.10
C GLU A 498 -2.96 1.34 0.69
N THR A 499 -3.79 2.14 0.02
CA THR A 499 -4.67 3.11 0.69
C THR A 499 -5.71 2.42 1.58
N THR A 500 -6.32 1.33 1.09
CA THR A 500 -7.28 0.53 1.87
C THR A 500 -6.61 -0.08 3.09
N ILE A 501 -5.39 -0.59 2.95
CA ILE A 501 -4.61 -1.17 4.06
C ILE A 501 -4.27 -0.09 5.08
N THR A 502 -3.78 1.07 4.62
CA THR A 502 -3.41 2.19 5.49
C THR A 502 -4.62 2.70 6.30
N TYR A 503 -5.79 2.80 5.66
CA TYR A 503 -7.03 3.15 6.35
C TYR A 503 -7.43 2.11 7.37
N ALA A 504 -7.35 0.83 7.02
CA ALA A 504 -7.64 -0.27 7.94
C ALA A 504 -6.69 -0.28 9.15
N VAL A 505 -5.39 -0.03 8.97
CA VAL A 505 -4.43 0.13 10.08
C VAL A 505 -4.73 1.40 10.90
N GLN A 506 -5.21 2.46 10.27
CA GLN A 506 -5.69 3.64 11.00
C GLN A 506 -6.90 3.30 11.89
N ALA A 507 -7.86 2.52 11.39
CA ALA A 507 -8.98 2.03 12.19
C ALA A 507 -8.49 1.15 13.36
N LEU A 508 -7.55 0.22 13.11
CA LEU A 508 -6.94 -0.62 14.15
C LEU A 508 -6.27 0.20 15.26
N VAL A 509 -5.46 1.20 14.90
CA VAL A 509 -4.80 2.06 15.90
C VAL A 509 -5.82 2.91 16.67
N GLN A 510 -6.90 3.36 16.03
CA GLN A 510 -7.98 4.03 16.73
C GLN A 510 -8.71 3.12 17.71
N THR A 511 -8.91 1.84 17.37
CA THR A 511 -9.47 0.85 18.29
C THR A 511 -8.63 0.81 19.57
N PHE A 512 -7.30 0.71 19.46
CA PHE A 512 -6.45 0.73 20.65
C PHE A 512 -6.45 2.05 21.40
N LYS A 513 -6.50 3.17 20.68
CA LYS A 513 -6.44 4.50 21.29
C LYS A 513 -7.73 4.87 22.04
N TYR A 514 -8.88 4.46 21.52
CA TYR A 514 -10.20 4.91 21.98
C TYR A 514 -11.01 3.81 22.64
N SER A 515 -10.42 2.65 22.91
CA SER A 515 -11.03 1.60 23.73
C SER A 515 -10.05 1.07 24.78
N PRO A 516 -10.56 0.46 25.86
CA PRO A 516 -9.74 -0.22 26.89
C PRO A 516 -8.80 -1.29 26.33
N ILE A 517 -9.01 -1.77 25.10
CA ILE A 517 -8.16 -2.81 24.49
C ILE A 517 -6.69 -2.39 24.43
N GLY A 518 -6.40 -1.10 24.16
CA GLY A 518 -5.03 -0.63 24.00
C GLY A 518 -4.23 -0.60 25.30
N GLU A 519 -4.61 0.30 26.21
CA GLU A 519 -3.86 0.56 27.45
C GLU A 519 -4.29 -0.39 28.59
N ASP A 520 -5.59 -0.53 28.86
CA ASP A 520 -6.08 -1.29 30.02
C ASP A 520 -5.87 -2.80 29.86
N LEU A 521 -6.24 -3.36 28.69
CA LEU A 521 -5.97 -4.75 28.33
C LEU A 521 -4.54 -4.95 27.78
N ARG A 522 -3.73 -3.88 27.74
CA ARG A 522 -2.30 -3.87 27.40
C ARG A 522 -1.94 -4.38 26.00
N GLN A 523 -2.83 -4.25 25.02
CA GLN A 523 -2.57 -4.71 23.65
C GLN A 523 -1.87 -3.67 22.78
N PHE A 524 -1.70 -2.42 23.22
CA PHE A 524 -0.96 -1.41 22.45
C PHE A 524 -0.51 -0.24 23.34
N VAL A 525 0.34 -0.54 24.32
CA VAL A 525 0.78 0.40 25.36
C VAL A 525 1.91 1.28 24.84
N SER A 526 1.79 2.60 24.99
CA SER A 526 2.86 3.51 24.59
C SER A 526 4.10 3.40 25.49
N GLN A 527 5.28 3.30 24.89
CA GLN A 527 6.56 3.21 25.59
C GLN A 527 7.27 4.57 25.74
N ASP A 528 6.73 5.62 25.12
CA ASP A 528 7.32 6.94 25.14
C ASP A 528 6.26 8.03 25.31
N THR A 529 6.67 9.20 25.80
CA THR A 529 5.75 10.34 26.02
C THR A 529 5.24 10.98 24.72
N LYS A 530 5.76 10.56 23.57
CA LYS A 530 5.43 11.12 22.25
C LYS A 530 4.43 10.23 21.47
N GLY A 531 4.10 9.04 21.96
CA GLY A 531 3.23 8.08 21.28
C GLY A 531 3.83 7.53 19.98
N ILE A 532 5.15 7.29 19.93
CA ILE A 532 5.83 6.84 18.70
C ILE A 532 6.11 5.34 18.73
N SER A 533 6.55 4.81 19.88
CA SER A 533 6.78 3.39 20.14
C SER A 533 5.66 2.80 21.00
N PHE A 534 5.18 1.61 20.61
CA PHE A 534 4.12 0.87 21.29
C PHE A 534 4.55 -0.58 21.54
N GLN A 535 3.91 -1.25 22.48
CA GLN A 535 4.20 -2.64 22.80
C GLN A 535 2.92 -3.38 23.20
N ARG A 536 2.83 -4.66 22.83
CA ARG A 536 1.90 -5.60 23.47
C ARG A 536 2.53 -6.11 24.74
N ILE A 537 1.90 -5.91 25.89
CA ILE A 537 2.40 -6.39 27.18
C ILE A 537 1.48 -7.50 27.67
N PRO A 538 2.03 -8.61 28.22
CA PRO A 538 1.23 -9.66 28.85
C PRO A 538 0.21 -9.11 29.84
N TYR A 539 -1.06 -9.46 29.65
CA TYR A 539 -2.17 -9.12 30.54
C TYR A 539 -2.52 -10.33 31.42
N ASN A 540 -2.01 -10.31 32.65
CA ASN A 540 -2.17 -11.40 33.62
C ASN A 540 -3.42 -11.26 34.50
N ASP A 541 -4.06 -10.10 34.50
CA ASP A 541 -5.21 -9.80 35.36
C ASP A 541 -6.56 -10.29 34.78
N LEU A 542 -6.51 -10.98 33.63
CA LEU A 542 -7.66 -11.53 32.92
C LEU A 542 -8.64 -12.26 33.85
N SER A 543 -9.93 -11.94 33.70
CA SER A 543 -10.99 -12.55 34.50
C SER A 543 -11.11 -14.06 34.25
N PRO A 544 -11.46 -14.88 35.28
CA PRO A 544 -11.76 -16.29 35.08
C PRO A 544 -12.85 -16.53 34.02
N GLU A 545 -13.84 -15.65 33.96
CA GLU A 545 -14.95 -15.68 33.01
C GLU A 545 -14.43 -15.53 31.58
N ALA A 546 -13.57 -14.54 31.31
CA ALA A 546 -12.96 -14.35 29.99
C ALA A 546 -12.03 -15.51 29.61
N VAL A 547 -11.28 -16.08 30.58
CA VAL A 547 -10.49 -17.31 30.36
C VAL A 547 -11.40 -18.46 29.90
N ALA A 548 -12.52 -18.69 30.59
CA ALA A 548 -13.46 -19.74 30.24
C ALA A 548 -14.06 -19.50 28.84
N TYR A 549 -14.48 -18.27 28.53
CA TYR A 549 -15.01 -17.90 27.22
C TYR A 549 -14.01 -18.16 26.08
N SER A 550 -12.76 -17.69 26.24
CA SER A 550 -11.68 -17.90 25.27
C SER A 550 -11.40 -19.38 25.04
N LEU A 551 -11.37 -20.20 26.09
CA LEU A 551 -11.14 -21.65 25.97
C LEU A 551 -12.26 -22.34 25.18
N TYR A 552 -13.51 -21.95 25.39
CA TYR A 552 -14.64 -22.49 24.64
C TYR A 552 -14.63 -22.05 23.17
N LYS A 553 -14.32 -20.78 22.89
CA LYS A 553 -14.11 -20.29 21.51
C LYS A 553 -12.97 -21.04 20.80
N TYR A 554 -11.85 -21.25 21.49
CA TYR A 554 -10.71 -22.01 20.98
C TYR A 554 -11.09 -23.46 20.67
N ALA A 555 -11.78 -24.11 21.59
CA ALA A 555 -12.23 -25.49 21.47
C ALA A 555 -13.23 -25.67 20.32
N GLU A 556 -14.20 -24.76 20.17
CA GLU A 556 -15.15 -24.75 19.06
C GLU A 556 -14.43 -24.61 17.71
N GLN A 557 -13.52 -23.65 17.57
CA GLN A 557 -12.78 -23.44 16.32
C GLN A 557 -11.91 -24.64 15.93
N LYS A 558 -11.35 -25.35 16.91
CA LYS A 558 -10.51 -26.53 16.69
C LYS A 558 -11.30 -27.83 16.59
N GLY A 559 -12.59 -27.83 16.92
CA GLY A 559 -13.41 -29.04 16.99
C GLY A 559 -12.95 -30.02 18.07
N ILE A 560 -12.43 -29.51 19.20
CA ILE A 560 -11.93 -30.31 20.33
C ILE A 560 -12.72 -30.01 21.60
N LYS A 561 -12.64 -30.89 22.60
CA LYS A 561 -13.23 -30.71 23.94
C LYS A 561 -12.24 -30.93 25.07
N MET A 562 -11.09 -31.50 24.75
CA MET A 562 -9.96 -31.69 25.65
C MET A 562 -8.71 -31.10 25.00
N LEU A 563 -7.93 -30.39 25.80
CA LEU A 563 -6.69 -29.74 25.37
C LEU A 563 -5.70 -29.70 26.52
N ARG A 564 -4.42 -29.48 26.23
CA ARG A 564 -3.42 -29.21 27.27
C ARG A 564 -3.12 -27.72 27.36
N VAL A 565 -2.75 -27.26 28.54
CA VAL A 565 -2.26 -25.88 28.76
C VAL A 565 -1.14 -25.56 27.76
N PHE A 566 -0.19 -26.48 27.56
CA PHE A 566 0.90 -26.30 26.60
C PHE A 566 0.43 -26.01 25.17
N ASP A 567 -0.71 -26.57 24.75
CA ASP A 567 -1.18 -26.43 23.36
C ASP A 567 -1.49 -24.96 23.02
N LEU A 568 -1.92 -24.16 24.00
CA LEU A 568 -2.25 -22.73 23.85
C LEU A 568 -1.01 -21.83 23.65
N TYR A 569 0.20 -22.30 24.01
CA TYR A 569 1.45 -21.53 23.93
C TYR A 569 2.32 -21.88 22.73
N ARG A 570 1.83 -22.76 21.85
CA ARG A 570 2.60 -23.20 20.70
C ARG A 570 2.85 -22.04 19.71
N PRO A 571 4.07 -21.89 19.17
CA PRO A 571 4.40 -20.81 18.22
C PRO A 571 3.52 -20.77 16.96
N GLU A 572 3.00 -21.91 16.54
CA GLU A 572 2.12 -22.08 15.37
C GLU A 572 0.66 -21.68 15.61
N GLU A 573 0.22 -21.55 16.87
CA GLU A 573 -1.16 -21.19 17.18
C GLU A 573 -1.43 -19.71 16.86
N ILE A 574 -2.58 -19.45 16.23
CA ILE A 574 -2.99 -18.10 15.77
C ILE A 574 -4.10 -17.49 16.63
N CYS A 575 -4.69 -18.27 17.53
CA CYS A 575 -5.79 -17.88 18.43
C CYS A 575 -5.62 -18.54 19.81
N GLY A 576 -6.55 -18.25 20.73
CA GLY A 576 -6.54 -18.74 22.10
C GLY A 576 -5.98 -17.71 23.09
N VAL A 577 -6.28 -17.92 24.37
CA VAL A 577 -6.06 -16.97 25.47
C VAL A 577 -4.65 -16.35 25.52
N TYR A 578 -3.60 -17.11 25.17
CA TYR A 578 -2.25 -16.58 25.09
C TYR A 578 -2.05 -15.64 23.89
N ARG A 579 -2.62 -15.93 22.72
CA ARG A 579 -2.54 -15.04 21.55
C ARG A 579 -3.36 -13.78 21.72
N GLU A 580 -4.48 -13.88 22.42
CA GLU A 580 -5.35 -12.74 22.72
C GLU A 580 -4.71 -11.79 23.74
N PHE A 581 -4.17 -12.31 24.85
CA PHE A 581 -3.78 -11.50 26.02
C PHE A 581 -2.34 -11.68 26.50
N GLY A 582 -1.65 -12.74 26.08
CA GLY A 582 -0.28 -13.01 26.52
C GLY A 582 -0.20 -13.52 27.96
N ILE A 583 -1.31 -13.98 28.53
CA ILE A 583 -1.38 -14.47 29.91
C ILE A 583 -0.30 -15.53 30.18
N SER A 584 0.42 -15.36 31.28
CA SER A 584 1.49 -16.29 31.66
C SER A 584 0.93 -17.67 32.01
N LYS A 585 1.73 -18.72 31.79
CA LYS A 585 1.32 -20.10 32.11
C LYS A 585 0.94 -20.28 33.57
N ALA A 586 1.64 -19.59 34.48
CA ALA A 586 1.37 -19.65 35.91
C ALA A 586 0.01 -19.05 36.27
N GLU A 587 -0.32 -17.88 35.74
CA GLU A 587 -1.61 -17.23 35.99
C GLU A 587 -2.76 -17.97 35.31
N LEU A 588 -2.58 -18.46 34.08
CA LEU A 588 -3.60 -19.29 33.43
C LEU A 588 -3.92 -20.54 34.27
N GLN A 589 -2.89 -21.24 34.78
CA GLN A 589 -3.11 -22.40 35.66
C GLN A 589 -3.84 -22.04 36.95
N LYS A 590 -3.58 -20.86 37.54
CA LYS A 590 -4.29 -20.38 38.73
C LYS A 590 -5.78 -20.16 38.44
N LYS A 591 -6.11 -19.51 37.31
CA LYS A 591 -7.50 -19.29 36.88
C LYS A 591 -8.21 -20.61 36.54
N LEU A 592 -7.52 -21.56 35.92
CA LEU A 592 -8.05 -22.90 35.65
C LEU A 592 -8.38 -23.68 36.93
N ARG A 593 -7.53 -23.61 37.97
CA ARG A 593 -7.84 -24.21 39.28
C ARG A 593 -9.08 -23.59 39.91
N PHE A 594 -9.21 -22.27 39.83
CA PHE A 594 -10.41 -21.57 40.28
C PHE A 594 -11.65 -22.09 39.54
N LEU A 595 -11.66 -22.05 38.21
CA LEU A 595 -12.79 -22.54 37.39
C LEU A 595 -13.14 -24.02 37.63
N SER A 596 -12.14 -24.85 37.91
CA SER A 596 -12.34 -26.27 38.22
C SER A 596 -12.87 -26.53 39.64
N SER A 597 -12.69 -25.58 40.56
CA SER A 597 -13.17 -25.67 41.95
C SER A 597 -14.45 -24.86 42.20
N ASP A 598 -14.87 -24.06 41.23
CA ASP A 598 -16.08 -23.24 41.30
C ASP A 598 -17.35 -24.10 41.44
N LYS A 599 -18.39 -23.53 42.09
CA LYS A 599 -19.68 -24.19 42.29
C LYS A 599 -20.35 -24.51 40.96
N ASN A 600 -20.28 -23.59 40.01
CA ASN A 600 -20.79 -23.71 38.65
C ASN A 600 -19.68 -24.23 37.73
N ARG A 601 -19.06 -25.35 38.11
CA ARG A 601 -17.93 -25.96 37.39
C ARG A 601 -18.22 -26.09 35.89
N VAL A 602 -17.60 -25.22 35.10
CA VAL A 602 -17.72 -25.20 33.62
C VAL A 602 -16.66 -26.07 32.95
N LEU A 603 -15.54 -26.34 33.61
CA LEU A 603 -14.45 -27.17 33.11
C LEU A 603 -13.80 -27.96 34.25
N VAL A 604 -13.01 -28.97 33.88
CA VAL A 604 -12.14 -29.72 34.79
C VAL A 604 -10.69 -29.48 34.38
N ALA A 605 -9.85 -29.06 35.33
CA ALA A 605 -8.42 -28.81 35.09
C ALA A 605 -7.56 -29.74 35.94
N GLU A 606 -6.88 -30.69 35.30
CA GLU A 606 -6.00 -31.67 35.92
C GLU A 606 -4.55 -31.20 35.81
N LEU A 607 -4.11 -30.40 36.79
CA LEU A 607 -2.82 -29.67 36.77
C LEU A 607 -1.77 -30.21 37.75
N SER A 608 -1.91 -31.47 38.18
CA SER A 608 -1.06 -32.13 39.19
C SER A 608 -0.18 -33.23 38.59
N MET A 609 0.95 -33.54 39.23
CA MET A 609 1.86 -34.65 38.86
C MET A 609 2.34 -34.64 37.39
N GLY A 610 2.52 -33.46 36.80
CA GLY A 610 2.99 -33.30 35.42
C GLY A 610 1.89 -33.37 34.35
N LEU A 611 0.63 -33.57 34.76
CA LEU A 611 -0.53 -33.41 33.88
C LEU A 611 -0.85 -31.92 33.70
N ASP A 612 -1.28 -31.53 32.50
CA ASP A 612 -1.73 -30.18 32.17
C ASP A 612 -3.00 -30.17 31.33
N HIS A 613 -3.90 -31.12 31.60
CA HIS A 613 -5.14 -31.32 30.83
C HIS A 613 -6.28 -30.41 31.28
N ILE A 614 -7.04 -29.93 30.30
CA ILE A 614 -8.26 -29.15 30.44
C ILE A 614 -9.35 -29.94 29.71
N THR A 615 -10.43 -30.26 30.41
CA THR A 615 -11.62 -30.91 29.87
C THR A 615 -12.79 -29.94 30.00
N LEU A 616 -13.36 -29.54 28.87
CA LEU A 616 -14.53 -28.66 28.84
C LEU A 616 -15.81 -29.48 28.97
N ARG A 617 -16.85 -28.91 29.56
CA ARG A 617 -18.17 -29.54 29.59
C ARG A 617 -18.82 -29.55 28.21
N ASP A 618 -19.41 -30.68 27.86
CA ASP A 618 -20.03 -30.92 26.55
C ASP A 618 -21.38 -30.22 26.37
N ASP A 619 -22.10 -29.97 27.48
CA ASP A 619 -23.43 -29.37 27.48
C ASP A 619 -23.42 -27.84 27.39
N LEU A 620 -22.23 -27.22 27.42
CA LEU A 620 -22.07 -25.77 27.38
C LEU A 620 -21.42 -25.32 26.07
N ASP A 621 -21.88 -24.16 25.58
CA ASP A 621 -21.20 -23.37 24.55
C ASP A 621 -20.56 -22.12 25.19
N GLN A 622 -19.85 -21.30 24.40
CA GLN A 622 -19.22 -20.08 24.88
C GLN A 622 -20.17 -19.13 25.62
N LEU A 623 -21.43 -19.01 25.19
CA LEU A 623 -22.40 -18.09 25.79
C LEU A 623 -22.94 -18.66 27.11
N ALA A 624 -23.26 -19.96 27.11
CA ALA A 624 -23.78 -20.68 28.27
C ALA A 624 -22.77 -20.71 29.43
N VAL A 625 -21.46 -20.78 29.12
CA VAL A 625 -20.39 -20.71 30.12
C VAL A 625 -20.41 -19.38 30.87
N ILE A 626 -20.47 -18.25 30.16
CA ILE A 626 -20.50 -16.94 30.81
C ILE A 626 -21.78 -16.78 31.64
N LYS A 627 -22.94 -17.15 31.07
CA LYS A 627 -24.21 -17.13 31.80
C LYS A 627 -24.22 -18.03 33.04
N SER A 628 -23.40 -19.09 33.06
CA SER A 628 -23.27 -19.97 34.22
C SER A 628 -22.34 -19.40 35.29
N LEU A 629 -21.32 -18.62 34.91
CA LEU A 629 -20.35 -18.04 35.85
C LEU A 629 -20.83 -16.72 36.45
N LEU A 630 -21.70 -15.98 35.76
CA LEU A 630 -22.30 -14.73 36.26
C LEU A 630 -23.52 -14.93 37.16
N LYS A 631 -23.95 -16.18 37.40
CA LYS A 631 -25.00 -16.56 38.35
C LYS A 631 -24.40 -16.98 39.68
#